data_AF-A0AAW2ZFQ0-F1
#
_entry.id   AF-A0AAW2ZFQ0-F1
#
_cell.length_a   1.000
_cell.length_b   1.000
_cell.length_c   1.000
_cell.angle_alpha   90.00
_cell.angle_beta   90.00
_cell.angle_gamma   90.00
#
_symmetry.space_group_name_H-M   'P 1'
#
loop_
_entity.id
_entity.type
_entity.pdbx_description
1 polymer ?
#
loop_
_entity_poly.entity_id
_entity_poly.type
_entity_poly.pdbx_seq_one_letter_code
_entity_poly.pdbx_strand_id
1 'polypeptide(L)'
;MPVDSVLVRRIVKFWNKITRKPGAEYLMDENAISATGKEQVNVPKAIRVLSYNVFMRPFVKTNKSDYKDARLSVFIREQLDNFDIIALQEMFSLGSNRMKTLKKQSALKGFPFNVTLSGSWSSLKPIDSGLIIMSRYPILERDAIVFKKGRDIDGWANKGALSALIQIPTSADGSTPDLKFIVVTTHLQAEYDVKNPIYLELQVAQLKELRTFLDFKHKQHPNVPIILCGDFNINARADPAVDSIHPSSSYSQMVDLINISNNPNQPHWKELISEKLGYHPQTFGVAKLDENTQEWKPYDTVLTHSVCYIDRSRLDYMFYLPTTQLAQGRRHSDASSTSSERIETDALVLDTTPTYGPNMMLTVAEAKVQPFFVKGHAFTQLSDHFGISTTFSITNGNPHVDLIEEQPVTRGPVFVSNEPSLRLDSRTPITPVGNNSLINMDFKQE
;
A
#
# COMPACT_ATOMS: atom_id res chain seq x y z
N MET A 1 9.85 -9.88 -44.70
CA MET A 1 11.08 -9.12 -44.37
C MET A 1 11.79 -9.85 -43.25
N PRO A 2 13.10 -10.14 -43.33
CA PRO A 2 13.79 -10.82 -42.25
C PRO A 2 13.98 -9.83 -41.09
N VAL A 3 13.58 -10.25 -39.89
CA VAL A 3 13.70 -9.48 -38.66
C VAL A 3 15.19 -9.31 -38.34
N ASP A 4 15.58 -8.08 -38.05
CA ASP A 4 16.96 -7.68 -37.82
C ASP A 4 17.56 -8.41 -36.61
N SER A 5 18.42 -9.39 -36.91
CA SER A 5 19.18 -10.20 -35.93
C SER A 5 20.01 -9.38 -34.94
N VAL A 6 20.18 -8.07 -35.19
CA VAL A 6 20.87 -7.14 -34.31
C VAL A 6 20.06 -6.83 -33.05
N LEU A 7 18.72 -6.76 -33.11
CA LEU A 7 17.89 -6.38 -31.96
C LEU A 7 17.82 -7.49 -30.91
N VAL A 8 17.64 -8.74 -31.35
CA VAL A 8 17.70 -9.92 -30.47
C VAL A 8 19.08 -10.05 -29.83
N ARG A 9 20.15 -9.82 -30.61
CA ARG A 9 21.53 -9.80 -30.08
C ARG A 9 21.76 -8.68 -29.07
N ARG A 10 21.07 -7.53 -29.18
CA ARG A 10 21.17 -6.41 -28.23
C ARG A 10 20.45 -6.71 -26.92
N ILE A 11 19.27 -7.34 -26.96
CA ILE A 11 18.52 -7.75 -25.76
C ILE A 11 19.26 -8.86 -25.01
N VAL A 12 19.79 -9.85 -25.73
CA VAL A 12 20.61 -10.93 -25.14
C VAL A 12 21.93 -10.39 -24.59
N LYS A 13 22.59 -9.44 -25.27
CA LYS A 13 23.79 -8.76 -24.74
C LYS A 13 23.48 -7.89 -23.52
N PHE A 14 22.32 -7.23 -23.48
CA PHE A 14 21.89 -6.44 -22.34
C PHE A 14 21.63 -7.33 -21.11
N TRP A 15 20.91 -8.44 -21.31
CA TRP A 15 20.71 -9.45 -20.27
C TRP A 15 22.01 -10.10 -19.80
N ASN A 16 22.89 -10.52 -20.72
CA ASN A 16 24.21 -11.07 -20.38
C ASN A 16 25.15 -10.06 -19.72
N LYS A 17 24.98 -8.76 -19.97
CA LYS A 17 25.74 -7.69 -19.29
C LYS A 17 25.26 -7.48 -17.86
N ILE A 18 23.98 -7.76 -17.58
CA ILE A 18 23.38 -7.65 -16.24
C ILE A 18 23.61 -8.92 -15.41
N THR A 19 23.80 -10.08 -16.03
CA THR A 19 23.90 -11.39 -15.33
C THR A 19 25.30 -11.97 -15.19
N ARG A 20 26.37 -11.30 -15.64
CA ARG A 20 27.73 -11.86 -15.58
C ARG A 20 28.29 -11.99 -14.15
N LYS A 21 28.21 -13.22 -13.62
CA LYS A 21 29.33 -13.83 -12.89
C LYS A 21 30.44 -14.19 -13.91
N PRO A 22 31.73 -14.07 -13.57
CA PRO A 22 32.79 -14.59 -14.41
C PRO A 22 32.85 -16.13 -14.30
N GLY A 23 32.84 -16.84 -15.42
CA GLY A 23 33.26 -18.25 -15.48
C GLY A 23 32.21 -19.32 -15.76
N ALA A 24 31.33 -19.15 -16.76
CA ALA A 24 30.62 -20.29 -17.35
C ALA A 24 30.41 -20.07 -18.85
N GLU A 25 31.23 -20.73 -19.67
CA GLU A 25 30.93 -20.95 -21.09
C GLU A 25 29.91 -22.08 -21.18
N TYR A 26 28.73 -21.79 -21.71
CA TYR A 26 27.79 -22.81 -22.18
C TYR A 26 27.83 -22.78 -23.71
N LEU A 27 28.28 -23.91 -24.30
CA LEU A 27 28.17 -24.18 -25.73
C LEU A 27 26.68 -24.28 -26.09
N MET A 28 26.24 -23.44 -27.02
CA MET A 28 24.88 -23.48 -27.57
C MET A 28 24.84 -24.50 -28.72
N ASP A 29 23.87 -25.41 -28.67
CA ASP A 29 23.52 -26.32 -29.76
C ASP A 29 22.76 -25.53 -30.85
N GLU A 30 23.31 -25.49 -32.07
CA GLU A 30 22.82 -24.68 -33.18
C GLU A 30 21.53 -25.20 -33.84
N ASN A 31 20.95 -26.31 -33.33
CA ASN A 31 19.75 -26.91 -33.91
C ASN A 31 18.40 -26.37 -33.38
N ALA A 32 18.39 -25.37 -32.49
CA ALA A 32 17.15 -24.83 -31.91
C ALA A 32 16.47 -23.70 -32.74
N ILE A 33 16.91 -23.45 -33.98
CA ILE A 33 16.31 -22.43 -34.86
C ILE A 33 15.25 -23.07 -35.77
N SER A 34 14.13 -23.52 -35.20
CA SER A 34 12.89 -23.73 -35.98
C SER A 34 11.63 -23.72 -35.11
N ALA A 35 11.39 -22.64 -34.38
CA ALA A 35 10.09 -22.38 -33.77
C ALA A 35 9.67 -20.93 -34.04
N THR A 36 9.14 -20.69 -35.24
CA THR A 36 8.39 -19.48 -35.55
C THR A 36 7.02 -19.54 -34.87
N GLY A 37 6.97 -19.21 -33.59
CA GLY A 37 5.75 -18.85 -32.87
C GLY A 37 5.93 -17.43 -32.33
N LYS A 38 4.98 -16.52 -32.60
CA LYS A 38 4.94 -15.23 -31.91
C LYS A 38 4.80 -15.54 -30.41
N GLU A 39 5.84 -15.24 -29.64
CA GLU A 39 5.80 -15.39 -28.18
C GLU A 39 4.71 -14.43 -27.65
N GLN A 40 3.56 -14.97 -27.27
CA GLN A 40 2.49 -14.15 -26.69
C GLN A 40 2.87 -13.79 -25.26
N VAL A 41 2.90 -12.49 -24.94
CA VAL A 41 3.04 -12.05 -23.55
C VAL A 41 1.77 -12.43 -22.81
N ASN A 42 1.91 -13.27 -21.79
CA ASN A 42 0.82 -13.62 -20.90
C ASN A 42 0.58 -12.45 -19.94
N VAL A 43 -0.30 -11.52 -20.33
CA VAL A 43 -0.72 -10.42 -19.47
C VAL A 43 -1.53 -10.98 -18.31
N PRO A 44 -1.14 -10.72 -17.04
CA PRO A 44 -1.90 -11.21 -15.91
C PRO A 44 -3.32 -10.64 -15.94
N LYS A 45 -4.32 -11.45 -15.54
CA LYS A 45 -5.71 -10.97 -15.42
C LYS A 45 -5.91 -10.06 -14.21
N ALA A 46 -5.04 -10.19 -13.21
CA ALA A 46 -5.12 -9.42 -11.97
C ALA A 46 -3.75 -9.26 -11.32
N ILE A 47 -3.65 -8.29 -10.43
CA ILE A 47 -2.47 -7.97 -9.62
C ILE A 47 -2.88 -7.98 -8.15
N ARG A 48 -2.12 -8.71 -7.33
CA ARG A 48 -2.36 -8.82 -5.88
C ARG A 48 -1.30 -8.00 -5.14
N VAL A 49 -1.75 -6.99 -4.42
CA VAL A 49 -0.89 -6.06 -3.68
C VAL A 49 -1.09 -6.27 -2.18
N LEU A 50 0.00 -6.49 -1.44
CA LEU A 50 0.02 -6.59 0.03
C LEU A 50 0.69 -5.35 0.63
N SER A 51 0.12 -4.79 1.69
CA SER A 51 0.80 -3.92 2.65
C SER A 51 0.87 -4.61 4.00
N TYR A 52 2.04 -4.61 4.64
CA TYR A 52 2.22 -5.33 5.90
C TYR A 52 3.34 -4.80 6.79
N ASN A 53 3.01 -4.36 8.01
CA ASN A 53 3.99 -4.15 9.07
C ASN A 53 4.46 -5.53 9.58
N VAL A 54 5.73 -5.88 9.32
CA VAL A 54 6.30 -7.21 9.63
C VAL A 54 6.94 -7.30 11.01
N PHE A 55 6.98 -6.20 11.77
CA PHE A 55 7.46 -6.18 13.14
C PHE A 55 8.88 -6.76 13.30
N MET A 56 9.82 -6.30 12.46
CA MET A 56 11.23 -6.74 12.47
C MET A 56 12.14 -5.67 13.08
N ARG A 57 11.75 -5.18 14.26
CA ARG A 57 12.46 -4.13 15.01
C ARG A 57 13.90 -4.52 15.42
N PRO A 58 14.84 -3.57 15.45
CA PRO A 58 16.22 -3.83 15.85
C PRO A 58 16.33 -3.95 17.38
N PHE A 59 17.14 -4.91 17.84
CA PHE A 59 17.61 -5.11 19.23
C PHE A 59 16.57 -5.35 20.34
N VAL A 60 15.30 -5.05 20.12
CA VAL A 60 14.24 -5.17 21.14
C VAL A 60 13.44 -6.45 20.98
N LYS A 61 12.69 -6.80 22.03
CA LYS A 61 11.62 -7.79 22.02
C LYS A 61 10.48 -7.32 22.92
N THR A 62 9.26 -7.78 22.67
CA THR A 62 8.10 -7.42 23.48
C THR A 62 7.98 -8.30 24.72
N ASN A 63 7.71 -9.59 24.51
CA ASN A 63 7.54 -10.57 25.58
C ASN A 63 8.81 -11.42 25.70
N LYS A 64 8.65 -12.74 25.85
CA LYS A 64 9.76 -13.69 25.94
C LYS A 64 10.70 -13.61 24.72
N SER A 65 10.12 -13.52 23.52
CA SER A 65 10.80 -13.44 22.23
C SER A 65 9.83 -12.97 21.14
N ASP A 66 10.34 -12.24 20.15
CA ASP A 66 9.57 -11.88 18.95
C ASP A 66 9.71 -12.90 17.81
N TYR A 67 10.51 -13.96 17.98
CA TYR A 67 10.72 -15.04 16.98
C TYR A 67 11.03 -14.56 15.55
N LYS A 68 11.72 -13.41 15.41
CA LYS A 68 11.90 -12.67 14.14
C LYS A 68 12.39 -13.54 12.98
N ASP A 69 13.40 -14.38 13.21
CA ASP A 69 13.96 -15.24 12.16
C ASP A 69 12.98 -16.35 11.72
N ALA A 70 12.29 -16.97 12.68
CA ALA A 70 11.30 -18.00 12.39
C ALA A 70 10.08 -17.40 11.67
N ARG A 71 9.56 -16.27 12.14
CA ARG A 71 8.45 -15.54 11.48
C ARG A 71 8.81 -15.14 10.06
N LEU A 72 10.00 -14.56 9.86
CA LEU A 72 10.46 -14.18 8.53
C LEU A 72 10.58 -15.40 7.60
N SER A 73 11.12 -16.52 8.10
CA SER A 73 11.25 -17.75 7.33
C SER A 73 9.88 -18.29 6.90
N VAL A 74 8.90 -18.31 7.80
CA VAL A 74 7.52 -18.73 7.49
C VAL A 74 6.87 -17.79 6.49
N PHE A 75 6.99 -16.47 6.68
CA PHE A 75 6.48 -15.47 5.73
C PHE A 75 7.04 -15.69 4.31
N ILE A 76 8.36 -15.85 4.20
CA ILE A 76 9.04 -16.11 2.92
C ILE A 76 8.54 -17.40 2.29
N ARG A 77 8.47 -18.48 3.08
CA ARG A 77 8.15 -19.82 2.58
C ARG A 77 6.69 -19.97 2.17
N GLU A 78 5.76 -19.37 2.91
CA GLU A 78 4.34 -19.71 2.82
C GLU A 78 3.47 -18.57 2.29
N GLN A 79 3.91 -17.31 2.34
CA GLN A 79 3.05 -16.16 2.07
C GLN A 79 3.40 -15.38 0.79
N LEU A 80 4.68 -15.32 0.39
CA LEU A 80 5.09 -14.49 -0.76
C LEU A 80 4.38 -14.86 -2.08
N ASP A 81 4.05 -16.14 -2.28
CA ASP A 81 3.45 -16.62 -3.54
C ASP A 81 1.98 -16.20 -3.73
N ASN A 82 1.36 -15.71 -2.66
CA ASN A 82 0.00 -15.19 -2.67
C ASN A 82 -0.12 -13.77 -3.23
N PHE A 83 1.01 -13.10 -3.52
CA PHE A 83 1.05 -11.71 -3.93
C PHE A 83 1.98 -11.49 -5.13
N ASP A 84 1.80 -10.35 -5.79
CA ASP A 84 2.61 -9.91 -6.92
C ASP A 84 3.44 -8.67 -6.59
N ILE A 85 2.92 -7.85 -5.68
CA ILE A 85 3.62 -6.70 -5.11
C ILE A 85 3.41 -6.70 -3.61
N ILE A 86 4.50 -6.46 -2.88
CA ILE A 86 4.52 -6.50 -1.43
C ILE A 86 5.23 -5.25 -0.92
N ALA A 87 4.51 -4.43 -0.18
CA ALA A 87 5.01 -3.28 0.57
C ALA A 87 5.10 -3.66 2.06
N LEU A 88 6.31 -3.66 2.62
CA LEU A 88 6.51 -3.96 4.03
C LEU A 88 6.95 -2.73 4.81
N GLN A 89 6.46 -2.65 6.05
CA GLN A 89 6.88 -1.69 7.07
C GLN A 89 7.61 -2.43 8.21
N GLU A 90 8.43 -1.72 8.96
CA GLU A 90 9.28 -2.25 10.04
C GLU A 90 10.20 -3.43 9.66
N MET A 91 10.56 -3.57 8.39
CA MET A 91 11.58 -4.51 7.95
C MET A 91 12.98 -3.93 8.19
N PHE A 92 13.31 -3.55 9.42
CA PHE A 92 14.57 -2.85 9.70
C PHE A 92 15.81 -3.71 9.40
N SER A 93 16.84 -3.07 8.89
CA SER A 93 18.13 -3.68 8.57
C SER A 93 19.18 -3.50 9.67
N LEU A 94 19.02 -2.47 10.52
CA LEU A 94 19.95 -2.20 11.60
C LEU A 94 20.14 -3.42 12.51
N GLY A 95 21.39 -3.85 12.67
CA GLY A 95 21.75 -4.97 13.55
C GLY A 95 21.30 -6.36 13.09
N SER A 96 20.84 -6.55 11.84
CA SER A 96 20.46 -7.88 11.35
C SER A 96 20.66 -8.11 9.85
N ASN A 97 20.79 -9.38 9.44
CA ASN A 97 20.82 -9.79 8.04
C ASN A 97 19.43 -10.12 7.47
N ARG A 98 18.34 -9.79 8.18
CA ARG A 98 16.97 -10.20 7.82
C ARG A 98 16.51 -9.57 6.51
N MET A 99 16.72 -8.26 6.33
CA MET A 99 16.43 -7.57 5.07
C MET A 99 17.19 -8.19 3.88
N LYS A 100 18.49 -8.50 4.07
CA LYS A 100 19.31 -9.15 3.04
C LYS A 100 18.80 -10.55 2.70
N THR A 101 18.39 -11.31 3.72
CA THR A 101 17.82 -12.66 3.56
C THR A 101 16.49 -12.59 2.83
N LEU A 102 15.60 -11.67 3.22
CA LEU A 102 14.32 -11.42 2.55
C LEU A 102 14.54 -11.15 1.06
N LYS A 103 15.38 -10.16 0.71
CA LYS A 103 15.67 -9.82 -0.70
C LYS A 103 16.23 -10.99 -1.50
N LYS A 104 17.15 -11.76 -0.91
CA LYS A 104 17.74 -12.93 -1.58
C LYS A 104 16.70 -14.02 -1.82
N GLN A 105 15.90 -14.35 -0.81
CA GLN A 105 14.95 -15.46 -0.89
C GLN A 105 13.70 -15.09 -1.70
N SER A 106 13.22 -13.84 -1.61
CA SER A 106 12.10 -13.37 -2.42
C SER A 106 12.46 -13.33 -3.91
N ALA A 107 13.69 -12.96 -4.27
CA ALA A 107 14.18 -13.04 -5.65
C ALA A 107 14.13 -14.48 -6.19
N LEU A 108 14.51 -15.48 -5.38
CA LEU A 108 14.38 -16.90 -5.76
C LEU A 108 12.92 -17.34 -5.92
N LYS A 109 11.97 -16.64 -5.30
CA LYS A 109 10.52 -16.84 -5.43
C LYS A 109 9.87 -15.95 -6.49
N GLY A 110 10.65 -15.33 -7.36
CA GLY A 110 10.13 -14.54 -8.48
C GLY A 110 9.80 -13.09 -8.15
N PHE A 111 10.37 -12.52 -7.08
CA PHE A 111 10.41 -11.06 -6.83
C PHE A 111 11.81 -10.50 -7.12
N PRO A 112 12.26 -10.44 -8.39
CA PRO A 112 13.60 -9.98 -8.71
C PRO A 112 13.78 -8.47 -8.48
N PHE A 113 12.69 -7.70 -8.43
CA PHE A 113 12.72 -6.26 -8.27
C PHE A 113 12.37 -5.87 -6.83
N ASN A 114 13.20 -5.03 -6.23
CA ASN A 114 12.90 -4.44 -4.93
C ASN A 114 13.51 -3.05 -4.80
N VAL A 115 12.90 -2.22 -3.97
CA VAL A 115 13.43 -0.92 -3.57
C VAL A 115 13.26 -0.75 -2.06
N THR A 116 14.24 -0.10 -1.44
CA THR A 116 14.22 0.29 -0.02
C THR A 116 14.49 1.76 0.10
N LEU A 117 13.91 2.42 1.11
CA LEU A 117 14.35 3.75 1.53
C LEU A 117 15.59 3.55 2.42
N SER A 118 16.76 3.53 1.78
CA SER A 118 18.04 3.72 2.46
C SER A 118 18.16 5.19 2.84
N GLY A 119 18.56 5.50 4.08
CA GLY A 119 18.65 6.87 4.58
C GLY A 119 19.27 7.83 3.54
N SER A 120 18.63 8.99 3.35
CA SER A 120 19.21 10.04 2.52
C SER A 120 20.58 10.43 3.08
N TRP A 121 21.54 10.80 2.23
CA TRP A 121 22.80 11.41 2.67
C TRP A 121 22.59 12.62 3.59
N SER A 122 21.42 13.25 3.52
CA SER A 122 21.02 14.37 4.37
C SER A 122 20.42 13.96 5.73
N SER A 123 20.17 12.68 5.98
CA SER A 123 19.63 12.21 7.25
C SER A 123 20.73 11.69 8.16
N LEU A 124 20.86 12.31 9.33
CA LEU A 124 21.77 11.88 10.40
C LEU A 124 21.16 10.78 11.28
N LYS A 125 19.97 10.26 10.92
CA LYS A 125 19.25 9.27 11.73
C LYS A 125 19.86 7.86 11.57
N PRO A 126 20.20 7.18 12.68
CA PRO A 126 20.94 5.91 12.64
C PRO A 126 20.09 4.70 12.25
N ILE A 127 18.76 4.77 12.40
CA ILE A 127 17.86 3.65 12.09
C ILE A 127 17.29 3.86 10.69
N ASP A 128 17.35 2.83 9.84
CA ASP A 128 16.73 2.88 8.51
C ASP A 128 15.19 2.96 8.62
N SER A 129 14.51 3.16 7.49
CA SER A 129 13.05 3.34 7.48
C SER A 129 12.27 2.07 7.79
N GLY A 130 12.88 0.89 7.61
CA GLY A 130 12.16 -0.38 7.57
C GLY A 130 11.23 -0.55 6.37
N LEU A 131 11.22 0.37 5.40
CA LEU A 131 10.36 0.32 4.21
C LEU A 131 11.01 -0.44 3.07
N ILE A 132 10.28 -1.39 2.49
CA ILE A 132 10.64 -2.10 1.27
C ILE A 132 9.40 -2.32 0.39
N ILE A 133 9.54 -2.08 -0.91
CA ILE A 133 8.60 -2.57 -1.93
C ILE A 133 9.31 -3.66 -2.73
N MET A 134 8.69 -4.83 -2.83
CA MET A 134 9.11 -5.95 -3.67
C MET A 134 8.08 -6.16 -4.78
N SER A 135 8.53 -6.43 -6.00
CA SER A 135 7.68 -6.61 -7.16
C SER A 135 8.14 -7.79 -8.02
N ARG A 136 7.18 -8.56 -8.52
CA ARG A 136 7.41 -9.54 -9.60
C ARG A 136 7.69 -8.86 -10.94
N TYR A 137 7.23 -7.62 -11.09
CA TYR A 137 7.31 -6.82 -12.31
C TYR A 137 8.39 -5.73 -12.23
N PRO A 138 8.96 -5.30 -13.36
CA PRO A 138 9.97 -4.24 -13.41
C PRO A 138 9.57 -2.98 -12.64
N ILE A 139 10.51 -2.46 -11.84
CA ILE A 139 10.42 -1.14 -11.21
C ILE A 139 11.21 -0.17 -12.08
N LEU A 140 10.51 0.76 -12.74
CA LEU A 140 11.09 1.73 -13.66
C LEU A 140 11.68 2.94 -12.95
N GLU A 141 11.03 3.37 -11.88
CA GLU A 141 11.39 4.55 -11.13
C GLU A 141 11.21 4.27 -9.64
N ARG A 142 12.10 4.88 -8.85
CA ARG A 142 12.02 4.86 -7.40
C ARG A 142 12.22 6.25 -6.86
N ASP A 143 11.39 6.64 -5.91
CA ASP A 143 11.52 7.88 -5.16
C ASP A 143 11.21 7.65 -3.69
N ALA A 144 11.69 8.53 -2.83
CA ALA A 144 11.37 8.48 -1.42
C ALA A 144 11.49 9.86 -0.77
N ILE A 145 10.80 10.03 0.35
CA ILE A 145 10.98 11.15 1.27
C ILE A 145 11.19 10.64 2.69
N VAL A 146 12.06 11.29 3.46
CA VAL A 146 12.18 11.10 4.90
C VAL A 146 11.46 12.25 5.57
N PHE A 147 10.55 11.96 6.50
CA PHE A 147 9.83 12.99 7.23
C PHE A 147 10.76 13.75 8.15
N LYS A 148 10.55 15.08 8.22
CA LYS A 148 11.45 15.98 8.94
C LYS A 148 11.39 15.80 10.44
N LYS A 149 10.19 15.57 10.98
CA LYS A 149 9.94 15.48 12.42
C LYS A 149 9.47 14.08 12.81
N GLY A 150 9.86 13.67 14.00
CA GLY A 150 9.44 12.45 14.69
C GLY A 150 9.84 12.54 16.16
N ARG A 151 9.30 11.67 17.00
CA ARG A 151 9.54 11.65 18.45
C ARG A 151 9.91 10.24 18.90
N ASP A 152 10.56 10.16 20.06
CA ASP A 152 10.98 8.91 20.69
C ASP A 152 11.86 8.10 19.73
N ILE A 153 11.73 6.78 19.70
CA ILE A 153 12.52 5.93 18.80
C ILE A 153 12.26 6.26 17.31
N ASP A 154 11.06 6.72 16.97
CA ASP A 154 10.69 7.13 15.61
C ASP A 154 11.47 8.37 15.16
N GLY A 155 11.87 9.24 16.11
CA GLY A 155 12.75 10.38 15.87
C GLY A 155 14.14 9.97 15.40
N TRP A 156 14.61 8.78 15.79
CA TRP A 156 15.90 8.20 15.38
C TRP A 156 15.79 7.30 14.13
N ALA A 157 14.57 7.07 13.63
CA ALA A 157 14.30 6.30 12.43
C ALA A 157 13.99 7.18 11.22
N ASN A 158 14.44 6.73 10.05
CA ASN A 158 14.16 7.36 8.76
C ASN A 158 12.70 7.10 8.30
N LYS A 159 11.70 7.35 9.16
CA LYS A 159 10.28 7.27 8.79
C LYS A 159 10.00 8.21 7.61
N GLY A 160 9.11 7.77 6.72
CA GLY A 160 8.98 8.40 5.42
C GLY A 160 8.00 7.66 4.52
N ALA A 161 8.08 7.99 3.23
CA ALA A 161 7.33 7.32 2.18
C ALA A 161 8.28 6.84 1.07
N LEU A 162 8.00 5.68 0.51
CA LEU A 162 8.77 5.03 -0.55
C LEU A 162 7.85 4.73 -1.74
N SER A 163 8.25 5.15 -2.94
CA SER A 163 7.50 4.99 -4.18
C SER A 163 8.23 4.09 -5.17
N ALA A 164 7.47 3.27 -5.88
CA ALA A 164 7.92 2.47 -7.02
C ALA A 164 6.94 2.64 -8.19
N LEU A 165 7.43 3.07 -9.36
CA LEU A 165 6.69 3.00 -10.61
C LEU A 165 6.87 1.60 -11.20
N ILE A 166 5.78 0.84 -11.28
CA ILE A 166 5.77 -0.55 -11.71
C ILE A 166 5.23 -0.63 -13.13
N GLN A 167 5.86 -1.45 -13.96
CA GLN A 167 5.48 -1.71 -15.35
C GLN A 167 5.12 -3.18 -15.55
N ILE A 168 3.95 -3.45 -16.12
CA ILE A 168 3.53 -4.77 -16.56
C ILE A 168 3.58 -4.78 -18.09
N PRO A 169 4.49 -5.56 -18.69
CA PRO A 169 4.54 -5.74 -20.13
C PRO A 169 3.22 -6.29 -20.66
N THR A 170 2.67 -5.69 -21.72
CA THR A 170 1.39 -6.11 -22.31
C THR A 170 1.53 -6.77 -23.68
N SER A 171 2.66 -6.59 -24.37
CA SER A 171 2.99 -7.24 -25.65
C SER A 171 4.49 -7.47 -25.79
N ALA A 172 4.89 -8.51 -26.53
CA ALA A 172 6.31 -8.85 -26.74
C ALA A 172 6.97 -7.91 -27.75
N ASP A 173 6.20 -7.44 -28.73
CA ASP A 173 6.63 -6.59 -29.83
C ASP A 173 6.37 -5.10 -29.57
N GLY A 174 5.83 -4.75 -28.40
CA GLY A 174 5.46 -3.38 -28.06
C GLY A 174 4.23 -2.86 -28.80
N SER A 175 3.46 -3.72 -29.46
CA SER A 175 2.24 -3.36 -30.18
C SER A 175 1.13 -2.80 -29.28
N THR A 176 1.15 -3.15 -27.99
CA THR A 176 0.30 -2.57 -26.95
C THR A 176 1.15 -1.84 -25.91
N PRO A 177 0.74 -0.64 -25.44
CA PRO A 177 1.46 0.03 -24.37
C PRO A 177 1.38 -0.78 -23.08
N ASP A 178 2.49 -0.77 -22.34
CA ASP A 178 2.55 -1.44 -21.05
C ASP A 178 1.69 -0.76 -20.01
N LEU A 179 1.09 -1.57 -19.14
CA LEU A 179 0.34 -1.07 -17.99
C LEU A 179 1.32 -0.56 -16.93
N LYS A 180 1.09 0.65 -16.44
CA LYS A 180 1.91 1.28 -15.40
C LYS A 180 1.05 1.74 -14.24
N PHE A 181 1.60 1.66 -13.04
CA PHE A 181 0.99 2.19 -11.82
C PHE A 181 2.08 2.45 -10.78
N ILE A 182 1.79 3.35 -9.85
CA ILE A 182 2.72 3.69 -8.77
C ILE A 182 2.23 3.02 -7.49
N VAL A 183 3.13 2.36 -6.78
CA VAL A 183 2.90 1.92 -5.39
C VAL A 183 3.71 2.82 -4.46
N VAL A 184 3.04 3.40 -3.47
CA VAL A 184 3.64 4.17 -2.39
C VAL A 184 3.37 3.46 -1.08
N THR A 185 4.43 3.20 -0.31
CA THR A 185 4.32 2.73 1.07
C THR A 185 4.78 3.79 2.06
N THR A 186 4.08 3.93 3.19
CA THR A 186 4.46 4.82 4.28
C THR A 186 4.45 4.10 5.63
N HIS A 187 5.16 4.66 6.60
CA HIS A 187 5.00 4.34 8.02
C HIS A 187 5.08 5.66 8.80
N LEU A 188 3.96 6.09 9.38
CA LEU A 188 3.88 7.36 10.13
C LEU A 188 4.31 7.20 11.60
N GLN A 189 4.43 8.31 12.32
CA GLN A 189 4.73 8.37 13.75
C GLN A 189 3.74 7.52 14.56
N ALA A 190 4.27 6.59 15.36
CA ALA A 190 3.51 5.82 16.33
C ALA A 190 3.20 6.65 17.59
N GLU A 191 2.12 6.26 18.28
CA GLU A 191 1.71 6.88 19.55
C GLU A 191 2.18 6.02 20.73
N TYR A 192 3.08 6.56 21.56
CA TYR A 192 3.52 5.88 22.79
C TYR A 192 2.79 6.42 24.04
N ASP A 193 2.13 7.57 23.92
CA ASP A 193 1.23 8.14 24.93
C ASP A 193 0.07 8.88 24.24
N VAL A 194 -1.08 8.21 24.15
CA VAL A 194 -2.30 8.71 23.49
C VAL A 194 -2.86 10.00 24.10
N LYS A 195 -2.45 10.36 25.33
CA LYS A 195 -2.88 11.61 25.97
C LYS A 195 -2.02 12.80 25.55
N ASN A 196 -0.89 12.55 24.89
CA ASN A 196 0.02 13.58 24.48
C ASN A 196 -0.33 14.08 23.06
N PRO A 197 -0.85 15.32 22.91
CA PRO A 197 -1.30 15.83 21.62
C PRO A 197 -0.17 15.95 20.58
N ILE A 198 1.09 15.92 21.01
CA ILE A 198 2.25 16.04 20.11
C ILE A 198 2.28 14.94 19.04
N TYR A 199 1.78 13.73 19.32
CA TYR A 199 1.82 12.64 18.34
C TYR A 199 0.89 12.93 17.18
N LEU A 200 -0.32 13.42 17.45
CA LEU A 200 -1.26 13.84 16.42
C LEU A 200 -0.67 15.00 15.60
N GLU A 201 -0.04 15.99 16.24
CA GLU A 201 0.61 17.10 15.53
C GLU A 201 1.72 16.61 14.59
N LEU A 202 2.52 15.64 15.03
CA LEU A 202 3.57 15.02 14.22
C LEU A 202 3.00 14.22 13.07
N GLN A 203 1.98 13.39 13.30
CA GLN A 203 1.29 12.63 12.26
C GLN A 203 0.70 13.57 11.20
N VAL A 204 0.04 14.67 11.61
CA VAL A 204 -0.49 15.68 10.69
C VAL A 204 0.62 16.36 9.89
N ALA A 205 1.76 16.68 10.52
CA ALA A 205 2.90 17.24 9.80
C ALA A 205 3.45 16.26 8.75
N GLN A 206 3.60 14.98 9.11
CA GLN A 206 4.06 13.92 8.21
C GLN A 206 3.06 13.67 7.07
N LEU A 207 1.75 13.70 7.35
CA LEU A 207 0.70 13.59 6.33
C LEU A 207 0.76 14.73 5.32
N LYS A 208 1.07 15.97 5.74
CA LYS A 208 1.27 17.10 4.81
C LYS A 208 2.49 16.89 3.90
N GLU A 209 3.58 16.36 4.45
CA GLU A 209 4.75 15.97 3.65
C GLU A 209 4.42 14.84 2.67
N LEU A 210 3.69 13.81 3.13
CA LEU A 210 3.20 12.72 2.29
C LEU A 210 2.29 13.23 1.17
N ARG A 211 1.33 14.11 1.47
CA ARG A 211 0.43 14.71 0.46
C ARG A 211 1.23 15.43 -0.63
N THR A 212 2.20 16.24 -0.22
CA THR A 212 3.09 16.97 -1.15
C THR A 212 3.85 15.99 -2.04
N PHE A 213 4.34 14.88 -1.49
CA PHE A 213 5.02 13.83 -2.25
C PHE A 213 4.07 13.14 -3.25
N LEU A 214 2.84 12.85 -2.84
CA LEU A 214 1.82 12.26 -3.72
C LEU A 214 1.44 13.22 -4.87
N ASP A 215 1.31 14.51 -4.60
CA ASP A 215 1.08 15.53 -5.64
C ASP A 215 2.24 15.60 -6.63
N PHE A 216 3.47 15.53 -6.13
CA PHE A 216 4.66 15.46 -6.98
C PHE A 216 4.62 14.21 -7.89
N LYS A 217 4.32 13.03 -7.33
CA LYS A 217 4.19 11.79 -8.13
C LYS A 217 3.07 11.87 -9.16
N HIS A 218 1.90 12.38 -8.78
CA HIS A 218 0.78 12.56 -9.69
C HIS A 218 1.11 13.56 -10.81
N LYS A 219 1.77 14.68 -10.50
CA LYS A 219 2.19 15.67 -11.50
C LYS A 219 3.24 15.11 -12.47
N GLN A 220 4.17 14.28 -11.99
CA GLN A 220 5.15 13.61 -12.84
C GLN A 220 4.50 12.57 -13.76
N HIS A 221 3.45 11.89 -13.30
CA HIS A 221 2.79 10.80 -13.99
C HIS A 221 1.25 10.99 -14.02
N PRO A 222 0.72 11.99 -14.75
CA PRO A 222 -0.67 12.45 -14.62
C PRO A 222 -1.74 11.43 -15.03
N ASN A 223 -1.36 10.38 -15.77
CA ASN A 223 -2.27 9.33 -16.24
C ASN A 223 -1.95 7.95 -15.64
N VAL A 224 -1.12 7.90 -14.60
CA VAL A 224 -0.71 6.66 -13.94
C VAL A 224 -1.44 6.58 -12.60
N PRO A 225 -2.19 5.50 -12.34
CA PRO A 225 -2.89 5.37 -11.08
C PRO A 225 -1.90 5.14 -9.93
N ILE A 226 -2.27 5.56 -8.73
CA ILE A 226 -1.41 5.49 -7.54
C ILE A 226 -2.11 4.67 -6.47
N ILE A 227 -1.41 3.66 -5.94
CA ILE A 227 -1.79 2.89 -4.76
C ILE A 227 -0.93 3.40 -3.60
N LEU A 228 -1.54 3.99 -2.58
CA LEU A 228 -0.88 4.38 -1.34
C LEU A 228 -1.26 3.37 -0.25
N CYS A 229 -0.30 2.84 0.49
CA CYS A 229 -0.58 1.88 1.56
C CYS A 229 0.43 1.93 2.69
N GLY A 230 0.09 1.36 3.84
CA GLY A 230 1.03 1.24 4.95
C GLY A 230 0.36 1.29 6.31
N ASP A 231 1.22 1.40 7.32
CA ASP A 231 0.84 1.65 8.70
C ASP A 231 0.84 3.17 8.94
N PHE A 232 -0.35 3.74 9.08
CA PHE A 232 -0.50 5.18 9.27
C PHE A 232 -0.47 5.55 10.75
N ASN A 233 -0.49 4.60 11.67
CA ASN A 233 -0.59 4.85 13.12
C ASN A 233 -1.75 5.80 13.51
N ILE A 234 -2.74 6.01 12.64
CA ILE A 234 -3.92 6.83 12.89
C ILE A 234 -5.08 5.87 13.05
N ASN A 235 -5.67 5.83 14.24
CA ASN A 235 -6.73 4.87 14.55
C ASN A 235 -8.07 5.32 13.96
N ALA A 236 -8.65 4.54 13.05
CA ALA A 236 -10.01 4.79 12.56
C ALA A 236 -11.07 4.52 13.63
N ARG A 237 -10.74 3.80 14.70
CA ARG A 237 -11.66 3.55 15.82
C ARG A 237 -11.74 4.79 16.70
N ALA A 238 -12.93 5.38 16.80
CA ALA A 238 -13.15 6.62 17.55
C ALA A 238 -13.08 6.43 19.07
N ASP A 239 -13.66 5.33 19.57
CA ASP A 239 -13.81 5.09 21.00
C ASP A 239 -13.48 3.62 21.35
N PRO A 240 -12.56 3.37 22.29
CA PRO A 240 -12.30 2.03 22.81
C PRO A 240 -13.50 1.36 23.50
N ALA A 241 -14.48 2.12 24.00
CA ALA A 241 -15.69 1.61 24.63
C ALA A 241 -16.81 1.30 23.61
N VAL A 242 -16.85 2.02 22.48
CA VAL A 242 -17.89 1.86 21.46
C VAL A 242 -17.24 1.44 20.14
N ASP A 243 -17.43 0.17 19.76
CA ASP A 243 -16.89 -0.35 18.49
C ASP A 243 -17.74 0.12 17.29
N SER A 244 -17.76 1.44 17.09
CA SER A 244 -18.53 2.10 16.05
C SER A 244 -17.96 1.83 14.67
N ILE A 245 -18.86 1.78 13.68
CA ILE A 245 -18.49 1.80 12.25
C ILE A 245 -18.07 3.20 11.79
N HIS A 246 -18.47 4.25 12.52
CA HIS A 246 -18.10 5.62 12.19
C HIS A 246 -16.62 5.85 12.51
N PRO A 247 -15.86 6.46 11.59
CA PRO A 247 -14.44 6.69 11.80
C PRO A 247 -14.17 7.76 12.86
N SER A 248 -12.98 7.71 13.44
CA SER A 248 -12.48 8.75 14.34
C SER A 248 -12.29 10.10 13.63
N SER A 249 -12.26 11.19 14.41
CA SER A 249 -11.95 12.52 13.88
C SER A 249 -10.55 12.59 13.26
N SER A 250 -9.56 11.90 13.85
CA SER A 250 -8.19 11.83 13.32
C SER A 250 -8.13 11.13 11.96
N TYR A 251 -8.88 10.04 11.79
CA TYR A 251 -9.01 9.39 10.49
C TYR A 251 -9.68 10.30 9.46
N SER A 252 -10.80 10.94 9.81
CA SER A 252 -11.50 11.85 8.90
C SER A 252 -10.58 13.00 8.46
N GLN A 253 -9.81 13.58 9.39
CA GLN A 253 -8.81 14.61 9.06
C GLN A 253 -7.72 14.10 8.12
N MET A 254 -7.27 12.85 8.28
CA MET A 254 -6.32 12.23 7.37
C MET A 254 -6.90 12.09 5.95
N VAL A 255 -8.13 11.57 5.83
CA VAL A 255 -8.81 11.42 4.53
C VAL A 255 -9.01 12.78 3.87
N ASP A 256 -9.43 13.78 4.64
CA ASP A 256 -9.59 15.15 4.16
C ASP A 256 -8.26 15.68 3.63
N LEU A 257 -7.17 15.60 4.41
CA LEU A 257 -5.82 16.03 4.03
C LEU A 257 -5.33 15.35 2.75
N ILE A 258 -5.55 14.04 2.61
CA ILE A 258 -5.17 13.26 1.41
C ILE A 258 -5.97 13.74 0.19
N ASN A 259 -7.25 14.09 0.39
CA ASN A 259 -8.16 14.52 -0.67
C ASN A 259 -8.21 16.04 -0.91
N ILE A 260 -7.40 16.85 -0.21
CA ILE A 260 -7.35 18.29 -0.47
C ILE A 260 -7.00 18.52 -1.93
N SER A 261 -7.93 19.16 -2.64
CA SER A 261 -7.81 19.57 -4.03
C SER A 261 -8.52 20.92 -4.23
N ASN A 262 -7.87 21.82 -4.98
CA ASN A 262 -8.48 23.06 -5.46
C ASN A 262 -9.27 22.87 -6.77
N ASN A 263 -9.22 21.67 -7.36
CA ASN A 263 -9.92 21.33 -8.59
C ASN A 263 -11.01 20.28 -8.31
N PRO A 264 -12.31 20.65 -8.42
CA PRO A 264 -13.41 19.71 -8.15
C PRO A 264 -13.46 18.53 -9.12
N ASN A 265 -12.78 18.62 -10.27
CA ASN A 265 -12.70 17.55 -11.27
C ASN A 265 -11.46 16.65 -11.11
N GLN A 266 -10.63 16.87 -10.09
CA GLN A 266 -9.48 15.99 -9.80
C GLN A 266 -9.99 14.64 -9.27
N PRO A 267 -9.35 13.49 -9.62
CA PRO A 267 -9.76 12.22 -9.05
C PRO A 267 -9.54 12.25 -7.53
N HIS A 268 -10.45 11.64 -6.80
CA HIS A 268 -10.35 11.50 -5.35
C HIS A 268 -9.66 10.17 -5.00
N TRP A 269 -8.96 10.18 -3.87
CA TRP A 269 -8.42 8.99 -3.24
C TRP A 269 -9.53 8.21 -2.57
N LYS A 270 -9.57 6.91 -2.87
CA LYS A 270 -10.53 5.95 -2.31
C LYS A 270 -9.84 5.06 -1.29
N GLU A 271 -10.38 4.92 -0.08
CA GLU A 271 -9.86 3.93 0.88
C GLU A 271 -10.50 2.58 0.61
N LEU A 272 -9.71 1.62 0.16
CA LEU A 272 -10.21 0.42 -0.49
C LEU A 272 -10.83 -0.58 0.48
N ILE A 273 -10.31 -0.67 1.70
CA ILE A 273 -10.71 -1.71 2.65
C ILE A 273 -12.09 -1.37 3.22
N SER A 274 -12.28 -0.14 3.70
CA SER A 274 -13.54 0.33 4.25
C SER A 274 -14.63 0.51 3.20
N GLU A 275 -14.31 0.97 1.99
CA GLU A 275 -15.28 1.00 0.90
C GLU A 275 -15.82 -0.41 0.60
N LYS A 276 -14.96 -1.44 0.66
CA LYS A 276 -15.37 -2.81 0.37
C LYS A 276 -16.11 -3.49 1.52
N LEU A 277 -15.68 -3.24 2.76
CA LEU A 277 -16.22 -3.92 3.95
C LEU A 277 -17.38 -3.16 4.62
N GLY A 278 -17.52 -1.85 4.37
CA GLY A 278 -18.46 -0.96 5.05
C GLY A 278 -18.01 -0.52 6.45
N TYR A 279 -16.81 -0.91 6.88
CA TYR A 279 -16.20 -0.53 8.16
C TYR A 279 -14.67 -0.65 8.09
N HIS A 280 -13.98 -0.04 9.06
CA HIS A 280 -12.54 -0.21 9.23
C HIS A 280 -12.24 -1.42 10.11
N PRO A 281 -11.52 -2.44 9.61
CA PRO A 281 -11.23 -3.64 10.38
C PRO A 281 -10.09 -3.42 11.37
N GLN A 282 -10.06 -4.24 12.42
CA GLN A 282 -8.96 -4.26 13.39
C GLN A 282 -7.68 -4.79 12.71
N THR A 283 -6.57 -4.09 12.91
CA THR A 283 -5.27 -4.50 12.38
C THR A 283 -4.20 -4.60 13.45
N PHE A 284 -4.38 -4.00 14.62
CA PHE A 284 -3.46 -4.10 15.76
C PHE A 284 -4.20 -4.43 17.06
N GLY A 285 -3.56 -5.19 17.95
CA GLY A 285 -4.16 -5.60 19.23
C GLY A 285 -5.50 -6.33 19.05
N VAL A 286 -5.58 -7.14 17.98
CA VAL A 286 -6.84 -7.73 17.49
C VAL A 286 -7.42 -8.67 18.54
N ALA A 287 -8.74 -8.58 18.74
CA ALA A 287 -9.46 -9.41 19.69
C ALA A 287 -10.78 -9.91 19.14
N LYS A 288 -11.24 -11.02 19.69
CA LYS A 288 -12.52 -11.65 19.44
C LYS A 288 -13.39 -11.54 20.69
N LEU A 289 -14.66 -11.22 20.52
CA LEU A 289 -15.64 -11.36 21.59
C LEU A 289 -15.98 -12.85 21.78
N ASP A 290 -15.87 -13.35 23.00
CA ASP A 290 -16.39 -14.67 23.36
C ASP A 290 -17.90 -14.57 23.55
N GLU A 291 -18.68 -15.26 22.72
CA GLU A 291 -20.14 -15.19 22.75
C GLU A 291 -20.75 -15.74 24.05
N ASN A 292 -20.05 -16.66 24.73
CA ASN A 292 -20.56 -17.25 25.97
C ASN A 292 -20.26 -16.37 27.17
N THR A 293 -19.04 -15.84 27.26
CA THR A 293 -18.62 -15.04 28.43
C THR A 293 -18.85 -13.55 28.25
N GLN A 294 -19.12 -13.08 27.02
CA GLN A 294 -19.19 -11.67 26.65
C GLN A 294 -17.87 -10.91 26.95
N GLU A 295 -16.75 -11.62 27.01
CA GLU A 295 -15.43 -11.05 27.24
C GLU A 295 -14.60 -11.01 25.96
N TRP A 296 -13.84 -9.93 25.79
CA TRP A 296 -12.88 -9.83 24.70
C TRP A 296 -11.63 -10.66 24.99
N LYS A 297 -11.23 -11.49 24.03
CA LYS A 297 -10.03 -12.31 24.09
C LYS A 297 -9.05 -11.91 22.98
N PRO A 298 -7.78 -11.65 23.31
CA PRO A 298 -6.79 -11.28 22.31
C PRO A 298 -6.47 -12.48 21.39
N TYR A 299 -6.24 -12.20 20.11
CA TYR A 299 -5.79 -13.22 19.15
C TYR A 299 -4.30 -13.55 19.29
N ASP A 300 -3.51 -12.61 19.81
CA ASP A 300 -2.09 -12.80 20.09
C ASP A 300 -1.74 -12.36 21.50
N THR A 301 -0.94 -13.19 22.15
CA THR A 301 -0.34 -12.92 23.47
C THR A 301 1.17 -13.15 23.45
N VAL A 302 1.73 -13.42 22.27
CA VAL A 302 3.13 -13.79 22.11
C VAL A 302 3.96 -12.60 21.62
N LEU A 303 3.48 -11.86 20.63
CA LEU A 303 4.14 -10.73 19.98
C LEU A 303 3.61 -9.38 20.49
N THR A 304 2.31 -9.27 20.75
CA THR A 304 1.64 -8.09 21.27
C THR A 304 1.91 -7.92 22.77
N HIS A 305 2.17 -6.68 23.21
CA HIS A 305 2.37 -6.40 24.63
C HIS A 305 1.04 -6.50 25.39
N SER A 306 1.06 -6.93 26.65
CA SER A 306 -0.16 -7.16 27.42
C SER A 306 -1.06 -5.94 27.59
N VAL A 307 -0.48 -4.74 27.64
CA VAL A 307 -1.22 -3.47 27.69
C VAL A 307 -1.97 -3.16 26.39
N CYS A 308 -1.56 -3.78 25.27
CA CYS A 308 -2.16 -3.62 23.95
C CYS A 308 -3.08 -4.81 23.61
N TYR A 309 -3.27 -5.76 24.54
CA TYR A 309 -4.31 -6.76 24.36
C TYR A 309 -5.64 -6.05 24.22
N ILE A 310 -6.46 -6.51 23.28
CA ILE A 310 -7.81 -6.00 23.02
C ILE A 310 -7.89 -4.50 22.68
N ASP A 311 -6.77 -3.89 22.30
CA ASP A 311 -6.71 -2.51 21.83
C ASP A 311 -7.62 -2.32 20.60
N ARG A 312 -7.61 -3.31 19.69
CA ARG A 312 -8.49 -3.38 18.52
C ARG A 312 -8.35 -2.14 17.63
N SER A 313 -7.13 -1.63 17.53
CA SER A 313 -6.79 -0.48 16.72
C SER A 313 -6.84 -0.80 15.22
N ARG A 314 -7.16 0.22 14.44
CA ARG A 314 -7.38 0.15 12.99
C ARG A 314 -6.40 1.14 12.36
N LEU A 315 -5.19 0.67 12.03
CA LEU A 315 -4.04 1.54 11.75
C LEU A 315 -3.53 1.45 10.31
N ASP A 316 -3.84 0.35 9.63
CA ASP A 316 -3.32 0.03 8.30
C ASP A 316 -4.37 0.31 7.23
N TYR A 317 -3.99 1.08 6.20
CA TYR A 317 -4.89 1.53 5.13
C TYR A 317 -4.31 1.34 3.74
N MET A 318 -5.19 1.17 2.76
CA MET A 318 -4.82 1.18 1.34
C MET A 318 -5.73 2.14 0.57
N PHE A 319 -5.14 3.23 0.09
CA PHE A 319 -5.78 4.21 -0.76
C PHE A 319 -5.46 4.00 -2.24
N TYR A 320 -6.41 4.36 -3.11
CA TYR A 320 -6.25 4.30 -4.56
C TYR A 320 -6.67 5.61 -5.21
N LEU A 321 -5.78 6.16 -6.02
CA LEU A 321 -6.06 7.26 -6.94
C LEU A 321 -6.17 6.68 -8.36
N PRO A 322 -7.37 6.60 -8.94
CA PRO A 322 -7.54 6.10 -10.30
C PRO A 322 -6.98 7.09 -11.33
N THR A 323 -6.67 6.59 -12.53
CA THR A 323 -6.35 7.43 -13.68
C THR A 323 -7.53 8.32 -14.05
N THR A 324 -7.31 9.63 -14.21
CA THR A 324 -8.24 10.48 -14.93
C THR A 324 -8.11 10.24 -16.43
N GLN A 325 -9.09 9.58 -17.04
CA GLN A 325 -9.30 9.82 -18.47
C GLN A 325 -9.83 11.26 -18.58
N LEU A 326 -8.99 12.18 -19.05
CA LEU A 326 -9.49 13.45 -19.53
C LEU A 326 -10.42 13.13 -20.70
N ALA A 327 -11.73 13.20 -20.46
CA ALA A 327 -12.71 13.31 -21.52
C ALA A 327 -12.40 14.60 -22.27
N GLN A 328 -11.57 14.53 -23.33
CA GLN A 328 -11.53 15.58 -24.32
C GLN A 328 -12.89 15.57 -25.01
N GLY A 329 -13.82 16.31 -24.45
CA GLY A 329 -15.06 16.66 -25.13
C GLY A 329 -14.68 17.36 -26.43
N ARG A 330 -14.89 16.69 -27.56
CA ARG A 330 -15.00 17.35 -28.86
C ARG A 330 -16.14 18.35 -28.73
N ARG A 331 -15.82 19.61 -28.40
CA ARG A 331 -16.67 20.71 -28.82
C ARG A 331 -16.44 20.82 -30.33
N HIS A 332 -17.28 20.12 -31.09
CA HIS A 332 -17.60 20.57 -32.44
C HIS A 332 -18.26 21.94 -32.26
N SER A 333 -17.47 23.00 -32.32
CA SER A 333 -17.98 24.31 -32.70
C SER A 333 -18.16 24.25 -34.20
N ASP A 334 -19.40 23.99 -34.63
CA ASP A 334 -19.79 24.25 -36.00
C ASP A 334 -19.49 25.70 -36.34
N ALA A 335 -18.86 25.88 -37.50
CA ALA A 335 -18.38 27.13 -38.00
C ALA A 335 -19.53 28.09 -38.37
N SER A 336 -19.32 29.38 -38.11
CA SER A 336 -19.78 30.43 -39.02
C SER A 336 -18.78 31.60 -38.99
N SER A 337 -18.13 31.83 -40.15
CA SER A 337 -17.65 33.10 -40.73
C SER A 337 -17.10 34.18 -39.77
N THR A 338 -15.89 34.70 -39.91
CA THR A 338 -15.42 35.50 -41.05
C THR A 338 -13.88 35.66 -41.08
N SER A 339 -13.36 35.96 -42.27
CA SER A 339 -12.03 36.54 -42.62
C SER A 339 -11.42 37.44 -41.53
N SER A 340 -10.11 37.51 -41.26
CA SER A 340 -8.98 37.75 -42.17
C SER A 340 -7.63 37.70 -41.41
N GLU A 341 -6.54 37.57 -42.18
CA GLU A 341 -5.13 37.85 -41.87
C GLU A 341 -4.25 36.76 -41.23
N ARG A 342 -3.29 36.32 -42.06
CA ARG A 342 -2.13 35.49 -41.75
C ARG A 342 -1.09 36.31 -40.98
N ILE A 343 -0.56 35.74 -39.90
CA ILE A 343 0.82 35.95 -39.48
C ILE A 343 1.44 34.56 -39.33
N GLU A 344 2.32 34.21 -40.26
CA GLU A 344 3.22 33.06 -40.15
C GLU A 344 4.21 33.32 -39.00
N THR A 345 4.14 32.48 -37.98
CA THR A 345 5.29 32.24 -37.10
C THR A 345 5.53 30.74 -37.10
N ASP A 346 6.64 30.35 -37.72
CA ASP A 346 7.18 28.99 -37.67
C ASP A 346 7.59 28.67 -36.23
N ALA A 347 6.66 28.13 -35.46
CA ALA A 347 6.96 27.40 -34.24
C ALA A 347 6.90 25.91 -34.59
N LEU A 348 8.05 25.24 -34.52
CA LEU A 348 8.17 23.78 -34.48
C LEU A 348 7.24 23.23 -33.39
N VAL A 349 6.04 22.81 -33.78
CA VAL A 349 5.16 22.01 -32.93
C VAL A 349 5.78 20.63 -32.87
N LEU A 350 6.56 20.40 -31.81
CA LEU A 350 6.87 19.06 -31.33
C LEU A 350 5.54 18.41 -30.93
N ASP A 351 4.93 17.71 -31.88
CA ASP A 351 3.80 16.80 -31.65
C ASP A 351 4.28 15.69 -30.72
N THR A 352 4.11 15.95 -29.43
CA THR A 352 4.31 15.00 -28.34
C THR A 352 2.94 14.64 -27.78
N THR A 353 2.01 14.26 -28.66
CA THR A 353 0.79 13.57 -28.22
C THR A 353 1.18 12.15 -27.80
N PRO A 354 1.05 11.77 -26.51
CA PRO A 354 1.26 10.39 -26.11
C PRO A 354 0.03 9.59 -26.55
N THR A 355 0.14 8.93 -27.69
CA THR A 355 -0.85 7.94 -28.16
C THR A 355 -0.71 6.67 -27.30
N TYR A 356 -1.35 6.66 -26.13
CA TYR A 356 -1.52 5.42 -25.38
C TYR A 356 -2.65 4.60 -26.04
N GLY A 357 -2.28 3.47 -26.63
CA GLY A 357 -3.15 2.37 -27.07
C GLY A 357 -3.97 1.72 -25.93
N PRO A 358 -4.65 0.59 -26.19
CA PRO A 358 -5.91 0.17 -25.56
C PRO A 358 -5.91 0.33 -24.03
N ASN A 359 -6.94 1.01 -23.52
CA ASN A 359 -7.09 1.49 -22.14
C ASN A 359 -7.07 0.37 -21.08
N MET A 360 -5.95 -0.29 -20.83
CA MET A 360 -5.86 -1.22 -19.71
C MET A 360 -5.98 -0.44 -18.41
N MET A 361 -7.03 -0.72 -17.63
CA MET A 361 -7.28 -0.08 -16.36
C MET A 361 -7.14 -1.06 -15.20
N LEU A 362 -6.74 -0.54 -14.05
CA LEU A 362 -6.81 -1.25 -12.78
C LEU A 362 -8.17 -0.98 -12.13
N THR A 363 -8.95 -2.03 -11.95
CA THR A 363 -10.22 -2.00 -11.21
C THR A 363 -10.11 -2.84 -9.96
N VAL A 364 -10.65 -2.33 -8.84
CA VAL A 364 -10.58 -3.03 -7.55
C VAL A 364 -11.54 -4.21 -7.59
N ALA A 365 -11.02 -5.44 -7.48
CA ALA A 365 -11.82 -6.65 -7.46
C ALA A 365 -12.12 -7.14 -6.04
N GLU A 366 -11.10 -7.11 -5.17
CA GLU A 366 -11.18 -7.56 -3.80
C GLU A 366 -10.27 -6.68 -2.92
N ALA A 367 -10.70 -6.36 -1.71
CA ALA A 367 -9.88 -5.71 -0.69
C ALA A 367 -10.19 -6.39 0.66
N LYS A 368 -9.15 -6.80 1.41
CA LYS A 368 -9.31 -7.59 2.64
C LYS A 368 -8.13 -7.45 3.61
N VAL A 369 -8.38 -7.86 4.84
CA VAL A 369 -7.35 -8.04 5.88
C VAL A 369 -6.70 -9.42 5.77
N GLN A 370 -5.43 -9.50 6.14
CA GLN A 370 -4.56 -10.66 6.05
C GLN A 370 -3.96 -10.99 7.43
N PRO A 371 -4.61 -11.85 8.23
CA PRO A 371 -4.18 -12.14 9.60
C PRO A 371 -2.87 -12.92 9.74
N PHE A 372 -2.47 -13.67 8.70
CA PHE A 372 -1.30 -14.55 8.69
C PHE A 372 -1.15 -15.42 9.96
N PHE A 373 -2.21 -16.12 10.33
CA PHE A 373 -2.18 -17.12 11.40
C PHE A 373 -1.29 -18.30 11.02
N VAL A 374 -0.58 -18.85 12.00
CA VAL A 374 0.28 -20.02 11.84
C VAL A 374 0.00 -21.07 12.92
N LYS A 375 0.30 -22.33 12.60
CA LYS A 375 0.15 -23.47 13.52
C LYS A 375 1.49 -24.18 13.69
N GLY A 376 1.69 -24.85 14.83
CA GLY A 376 2.90 -25.63 15.10
C GLY A 376 4.15 -24.80 15.43
N HIS A 377 3.98 -23.51 15.72
CA HIS A 377 5.05 -22.61 16.13
C HIS A 377 4.80 -22.08 17.55
N ALA A 378 5.85 -21.54 18.19
CA ALA A 378 5.76 -20.88 19.49
C ALA A 378 5.06 -19.50 19.44
N PHE A 379 4.63 -19.08 18.26
CA PHE A 379 3.87 -17.88 17.96
C PHE A 379 2.66 -18.27 17.10
N THR A 380 1.56 -17.52 17.20
CA THR A 380 0.31 -17.82 16.48
C THR A 380 0.11 -16.94 15.25
N GLN A 381 0.90 -15.88 15.10
CA GLN A 381 0.83 -14.89 14.03
C GLN A 381 2.21 -14.51 13.51
N LEU A 382 2.29 -13.99 12.28
CA LEU A 382 3.54 -13.54 11.67
C LEU A 382 3.94 -12.11 12.01
N SER A 383 3.08 -11.33 12.65
CA SER A 383 3.33 -9.99 13.16
C SER A 383 2.32 -9.68 14.26
N ASP A 384 2.53 -8.60 15.02
CA ASP A 384 1.54 -8.03 15.93
C ASP A 384 0.50 -7.17 15.19
N HIS A 385 0.73 -6.90 13.90
CA HIS A 385 -0.25 -6.38 12.97
C HIS A 385 -0.84 -7.50 12.08
N PHE A 386 -2.08 -7.31 11.64
CA PHE A 386 -2.61 -7.94 10.44
C PHE A 386 -2.19 -7.14 9.20
N GLY A 387 -1.91 -7.83 8.10
CA GLY A 387 -1.71 -7.17 6.81
C GLY A 387 -3.02 -6.74 6.16
N ILE A 388 -2.93 -5.97 5.09
CA ILE A 388 -4.06 -5.64 4.21
C ILE A 388 -3.66 -5.89 2.77
N SER A 389 -4.59 -6.37 1.96
CA SER A 389 -4.32 -6.68 0.56
C SER A 389 -5.48 -6.33 -0.34
N THR A 390 -5.15 -5.93 -1.57
CA THR A 390 -6.11 -5.67 -2.63
C THR A 390 -5.71 -6.42 -3.89
N THR A 391 -6.70 -7.04 -4.53
CA THR A 391 -6.59 -7.61 -5.87
C THR A 391 -7.19 -6.62 -6.87
N PHE A 392 -6.39 -6.17 -7.83
CA PHE A 392 -6.83 -5.33 -8.94
C PHE A 392 -7.00 -6.20 -10.19
N SER A 393 -8.18 -6.19 -10.81
CA SER A 393 -8.36 -6.78 -12.14
C SER A 393 -7.80 -5.83 -13.20
N ILE A 394 -7.23 -6.42 -14.26
CA ILE A 394 -6.78 -5.70 -15.44
C ILE A 394 -7.85 -5.88 -16.51
N THR A 395 -8.50 -4.78 -16.90
CA THR A 395 -9.57 -4.79 -17.91
C THR A 395 -9.17 -3.96 -19.12
N ASN A 396 -9.54 -4.41 -20.32
CA ASN A 396 -9.43 -3.62 -21.54
C ASN A 396 -10.57 -2.59 -21.54
N GLY A 397 -10.26 -1.32 -21.37
CA GLY A 397 -11.23 -0.25 -21.39
C GLY A 397 -11.77 0.01 -22.79
N ASN A 398 -12.84 -0.68 -23.17
CA ASN A 398 -13.76 -0.17 -24.17
C ASN A 398 -14.74 0.77 -23.44
N PRO A 399 -14.83 2.08 -23.77
CA PRO A 399 -15.68 3.02 -23.03
C PRO A 399 -17.20 2.83 -23.24
N HIS A 400 -17.61 1.82 -24.01
CA HIS A 400 -19.00 1.49 -24.24
C HIS A 400 -19.19 0.00 -24.03
N VAL A 401 -20.29 -0.36 -23.36
CA VAL A 401 -20.69 -1.70 -22.91
C VAL A 401 -20.14 -2.06 -21.52
N ASP A 402 -20.77 -1.47 -20.49
CA ASP A 402 -21.39 -2.20 -19.36
C ASP A 402 -22.06 -1.20 -18.41
N LEU A 403 -23.07 -0.49 -18.93
CA LEU A 403 -24.17 -0.02 -18.11
C LEU A 403 -25.27 -1.05 -18.27
N ILE A 404 -25.16 -2.15 -17.53
CA ILE A 404 -26.36 -2.90 -17.17
C ILE A 404 -26.98 -2.09 -16.04
N GLU A 405 -28.07 -1.37 -16.35
CA GLU A 405 -28.97 -0.82 -15.34
C GLU A 405 -29.31 -1.93 -14.35
N GLU A 406 -28.77 -1.86 -13.13
CA GLU A 406 -29.38 -2.57 -12.02
C GLU A 406 -30.78 -1.98 -11.82
N GLN A 407 -31.78 -2.72 -12.27
CA GLN A 407 -33.17 -2.48 -11.94
C GLN A 407 -33.30 -2.32 -10.41
N PRO A 408 -34.03 -1.32 -9.90
CA PRO A 408 -34.15 -1.10 -8.47
C PRO A 408 -34.83 -2.30 -7.82
N VAL A 409 -34.08 -3.05 -7.00
CA VAL A 409 -34.64 -4.07 -6.12
C VAL A 409 -35.53 -3.36 -5.12
N THR A 410 -36.84 -3.58 -5.25
CA THR A 410 -37.85 -3.15 -4.29
C THR A 410 -37.51 -3.76 -2.93
N ARG A 411 -37.08 -2.90 -1.98
CA ARG A 411 -36.91 -3.31 -0.58
C ARG A 411 -38.29 -3.66 -0.03
N GLY A 412 -38.51 -4.95 0.25
CA GLY A 412 -39.61 -5.40 1.08
C GLY A 412 -39.53 -4.81 2.49
N PRO A 413 -40.63 -4.79 3.25
CA PRO A 413 -40.70 -4.10 4.53
C PRO A 413 -39.72 -4.72 5.54
N VAL A 414 -38.90 -3.85 6.13
CA VAL A 414 -38.06 -4.16 7.27
C VAL A 414 -38.99 -4.38 8.47
N PHE A 415 -39.02 -5.61 8.98
CA PHE A 415 -39.66 -5.91 10.26
C PHE A 415 -38.85 -5.26 11.38
N VAL A 416 -39.35 -4.14 11.89
CA VAL A 416 -38.91 -3.55 13.15
C VAL A 416 -39.53 -4.38 14.28
N SER A 417 -38.71 -5.17 14.97
CA SER A 417 -39.12 -5.78 16.23
C SER A 417 -39.22 -4.68 17.30
N ASN A 418 -40.44 -4.37 17.70
CA ASN A 418 -40.75 -3.55 18.87
C ASN A 418 -40.28 -4.26 20.15
N GLU A 419 -39.43 -3.61 20.93
CA GLU A 419 -39.26 -3.86 22.37
C GLU A 419 -39.16 -2.51 23.09
N PRO A 420 -39.70 -2.38 24.31
CA PRO A 420 -40.31 -1.14 24.79
C PRO A 420 -39.34 -0.20 25.51
N SER A 421 -39.58 1.09 25.34
CA SER A 421 -38.94 2.19 26.06
C SER A 421 -39.26 2.15 27.57
N LEU A 422 -38.27 1.81 28.39
CA LEU A 422 -38.29 2.11 29.82
C LEU A 422 -37.64 3.47 30.07
N ARG A 423 -38.49 4.48 30.33
CA ARG A 423 -38.10 5.69 31.05
C ARG A 423 -37.70 5.29 32.47
N LEU A 424 -36.51 5.65 32.92
CA LEU A 424 -36.25 5.88 34.34
C LEU A 424 -35.64 7.27 34.55
N ASP A 425 -36.25 7.93 35.52
CA ASP A 425 -36.04 9.31 35.93
C ASP A 425 -34.78 9.46 36.80
N SER A 426 -34.43 10.72 36.98
CA SER A 426 -33.25 11.33 37.56
C SER A 426 -32.85 10.95 39.00
N ARG A 427 -31.54 11.17 39.29
CA ARG A 427 -30.86 11.44 40.58
C ARG A 427 -30.29 10.26 41.38
N THR A 428 -28.99 10.02 41.22
CA THR A 428 -28.04 9.76 42.34
C THR A 428 -26.60 10.02 41.90
N PRO A 429 -25.73 10.63 42.73
CA PRO A 429 -24.36 10.99 42.36
C PRO A 429 -23.42 9.80 42.52
N ILE A 430 -22.60 9.51 41.50
CA ILE A 430 -21.53 8.52 41.58
C ILE A 430 -20.20 9.26 41.71
N THR A 431 -19.53 9.02 42.82
CA THR A 431 -18.19 9.48 43.19
C THR A 431 -17.11 8.98 42.23
N PRO A 432 -16.04 9.76 41.98
CA PRO A 432 -14.94 9.31 41.14
C PRO A 432 -14.03 8.37 41.93
N VAL A 433 -13.99 7.09 41.55
CA VAL A 433 -12.92 6.19 41.98
C VAL A 433 -11.72 6.47 41.10
N GLY A 434 -10.75 7.18 41.68
CA GLY A 434 -9.46 7.43 41.07
C GLY A 434 -8.70 6.12 40.87
N ASN A 435 -8.06 5.99 39.70
CA ASN A 435 -6.89 5.15 39.56
C ASN A 435 -5.80 5.96 38.87
N ASN A 436 -4.90 6.47 39.71
CA ASN A 436 -3.58 6.93 39.33
C ASN A 436 -2.75 5.71 38.89
N SER A 437 -2.23 5.74 37.67
CA SER A 437 -0.97 5.07 37.34
C SER A 437 -0.20 5.94 36.36
N LEU A 438 0.47 6.95 36.92
CA LEU A 438 1.66 7.55 36.34
C LEU A 438 2.78 6.52 36.48
N ILE A 439 3.32 6.00 35.38
CA ILE A 439 4.61 5.29 35.42
C ILE A 439 5.45 5.76 34.24
N ASN A 440 6.51 6.50 34.59
CA ASN A 440 7.64 6.84 33.74
C ASN A 440 8.24 5.56 33.13
N MET A 441 8.40 5.53 31.81
CA MET A 441 9.23 4.54 31.14
C MET A 441 10.71 4.91 31.34
N ASP A 442 11.33 4.35 32.38
CA ASP A 442 12.79 4.31 32.49
C ASP A 442 13.32 3.16 31.62
N PHE A 443 13.95 3.50 30.50
CA PHE A 443 14.81 2.59 29.76
C PHE A 443 16.07 2.33 30.59
N LYS A 444 16.07 1.27 31.41
CA LYS A 444 17.32 0.71 31.93
C LYS A 444 17.83 -0.35 30.95
N GLN A 445 19.01 -0.04 30.39
CA GLN A 445 19.89 -1.01 29.75
C GLN A 445 20.37 -2.01 30.81
N GLU A 446 20.08 -3.29 30.60
CA GLU A 446 20.94 -4.42 31.00
C GLU A 446 20.98 -5.44 29.87
#